data_AF-A0A1I7XI00-F1
#
_entry.id   AF-A0A1I7XI00-F1
#
_cell.length_a   1.000
_cell.length_b   1.000
_cell.length_c   1.000
_cell.angle_alpha   90.00
_cell.angle_beta   90.00
_cell.angle_gamma   90.00
#
_symmetry.space_group_name_H-M   'P 1'
#
loop_
_entity.id
_entity.type
_entity.pdbx_description
1 polymer ?
#
loop_
_entity_poly.entity_id
_entity_poly.type
_entity_poly.pdbx_seq_one_letter_code
_entity_poly.pdbx_strand_id
1 'polypeptide(L)'
;MDEEYFSIKEQAEKFLKEEGRKLQSYAFLYSLFADNFITPFWEKYAYLYNRESVLINSSVAHTDLIENKPATRAFRAAHITYIEVLSHLAIDRQTFKPLGGGLLCARHYDKMYAVTRIPEEQVDYLKNYGISRHIVMLHNGILFKVQICDNENNMYSIEQLAKRRFFLENPVNRKTLQWIESAVFFLIFDDADDYGYDQDDPDIFSNFLRNMLTGNGSNRWADKSLNYIVSKNARCGGTTEHSIADGSEFDHILENFVYLDTQVLK
;
A
#
# COMPACT_ATOMS: atom_id res chain seq x y z
N MET A 1 21.69 -9.92 38.22
CA MET A 1 20.50 -9.12 38.58
C MET A 1 20.87 -8.02 39.57
N ASP A 2 21.47 -8.32 40.72
CA ASP A 2 21.78 -7.28 41.71
C ASP A 2 22.87 -6.30 41.23
N GLU A 3 23.94 -6.78 40.60
CA GLU A 3 25.01 -5.90 40.08
C GLU A 3 24.53 -4.95 38.96
N GLU A 4 23.69 -5.44 38.05
CA GLU A 4 23.09 -4.63 36.99
C GLU A 4 22.16 -3.56 37.57
N TYR A 5 21.35 -3.93 38.58
CA TYR A 5 20.50 -2.98 39.30
C TYR A 5 21.32 -1.86 39.94
N PHE A 6 22.40 -2.20 40.67
CA PHE A 6 23.24 -1.19 41.32
C PHE A 6 23.93 -0.27 40.31
N SER A 7 24.39 -0.81 39.18
CA SER A 7 24.97 -0.03 38.07
C SER A 7 23.95 0.95 37.47
N ILE A 8 22.75 0.50 37.12
CA ILE A 8 21.69 1.37 36.57
C ILE A 8 21.28 2.44 37.57
N LYS A 9 21.19 2.09 38.86
CA LYS A 9 20.86 3.03 39.93
C LYS A 9 21.91 4.15 40.02
N GLU A 10 23.20 3.80 40.01
CA GLU A 10 24.28 4.79 40.03
C GLU A 10 24.22 5.72 38.81
N GLN A 11 23.99 5.17 37.62
CA GLN A 11 23.82 5.96 36.39
C GLN A 11 22.63 6.92 36.46
N ALA A 12 21.48 6.45 36.98
CA ALA A 12 20.29 7.28 37.15
C ALA A 12 20.51 8.43 38.15
N GLU A 13 21.19 8.15 39.27
CA GLU A 13 21.55 9.17 40.26
C GLU A 13 22.53 10.20 39.69
N LYS A 14 23.50 9.76 38.89
CA LYS A 14 24.42 10.65 38.16
C LYS A 14 23.67 11.53 37.16
N PHE A 15 22.79 10.94 36.35
CA PHE A 15 21.97 11.67 35.39
C PHE A 15 21.10 12.74 36.07
N LEU A 16 20.47 12.40 37.20
CA LEU A 16 19.66 13.34 37.98
C LEU A 16 20.46 14.54 38.53
N LYS A 17 21.74 14.33 38.88
CA LYS A 17 22.62 15.38 39.41
C LYS A 17 23.24 16.25 38.31
N GLU A 18 23.54 15.66 37.16
CA GLU A 18 24.27 16.30 36.06
C GLU A 18 23.32 16.76 34.93
N GLU A 19 23.19 15.97 33.88
CA GLU A 19 22.54 16.35 32.62
C GLU A 19 21.01 16.45 32.72
N GLY A 20 20.39 15.61 33.54
CA GLY A 20 18.93 15.50 33.66
C GLY A 20 18.26 16.80 34.08
N ARG A 21 18.91 17.61 34.92
CA ARG A 21 18.40 18.94 35.30
C ARG A 21 18.29 19.87 34.10
N LYS A 22 19.33 19.90 33.25
CA LYS A 22 19.35 20.74 32.05
C LYS A 22 18.30 20.30 31.05
N LEU A 23 18.22 18.98 30.79
CA LEU A 23 17.23 18.40 29.89
C LEU A 23 15.79 18.62 30.38
N GLN A 24 15.54 18.49 31.68
CA GLN A 24 14.23 18.78 32.27
C GLN A 24 13.86 20.26 32.12
N SER A 25 14.81 21.18 32.31
CA SER A 25 14.57 22.61 32.07
C SER A 25 14.25 22.89 30.60
N TYR A 26 14.97 22.27 29.66
CA TYR A 26 14.67 22.41 28.23
C TYR A 26 13.31 21.82 27.85
N ALA A 27 12.96 20.64 28.37
CA ALA A 27 11.66 20.02 28.14
C ALA A 27 10.51 20.89 28.69
N PHE A 28 10.69 21.44 29.89
CA PHE A 28 9.72 22.38 30.47
C PHE A 28 9.57 23.64 29.61
N LEU A 29 10.69 24.29 29.25
CA LEU A 29 10.66 25.45 28.36
C LEU A 29 9.96 25.15 27.04
N TYR A 30 10.29 24.02 26.40
CA TYR A 30 9.63 23.61 25.16
C TYR A 30 8.13 23.35 25.34
N SER A 31 7.71 22.78 26.48
CA SER A 31 6.30 22.55 26.80
C SER A 31 5.48 23.84 26.94
N LEU A 32 6.11 24.98 27.22
CA LEU A 32 5.42 26.28 27.26
C LEU A 32 5.06 26.80 25.87
N PHE A 33 5.71 26.30 24.81
CA PHE A 33 5.51 26.76 23.43
C PHE A 33 4.88 25.72 22.51
N ALA A 34 4.66 24.48 23.00
CA ALA A 34 4.12 23.37 22.21
C ALA A 34 2.78 22.88 22.77
N ASP A 35 1.79 22.66 21.90
CA ASP A 35 0.49 22.05 22.29
C ASP A 35 0.68 20.72 23.02
N ASN A 36 1.67 19.94 22.58
CA ASN A 36 2.12 18.71 23.21
C ASN A 36 3.62 18.56 22.93
N PHE A 37 4.43 18.58 23.99
CA PHE A 37 5.89 18.57 23.87
C PHE A 37 6.45 17.21 23.41
N ILE A 38 5.65 16.14 23.40
CA ILE A 38 6.06 14.78 23.01
C ILE A 38 5.66 14.47 21.56
N THR A 39 4.46 14.89 21.12
CA THR A 39 3.89 14.49 19.83
C THR A 39 4.84 14.63 18.63
N PRO A 40 5.55 15.76 18.42
CA PRO A 40 6.46 15.90 17.28
C PRO A 40 7.64 14.93 17.32
N PHE A 41 8.18 14.64 18.51
CA PHE A 41 9.26 13.67 18.69
C PHE A 41 8.76 12.25 18.46
N TRP A 42 7.60 11.91 19.01
CA TRP A 42 7.01 10.59 18.89
C TRP A 42 6.71 10.24 17.44
N GLU A 43 5.99 11.11 16.73
CA GLU A 43 5.64 10.86 15.32
C GLU A 43 6.87 10.72 14.43
N LYS A 44 7.87 11.60 14.63
CA LYS A 44 9.10 11.56 13.87
C LYS A 44 9.92 10.31 14.18
N TYR A 45 10.33 10.12 15.44
CA TYR A 45 11.36 9.14 15.77
C TYR A 45 10.81 7.73 16.01
N ALA A 46 9.54 7.58 16.42
CA ALA A 46 8.96 6.25 16.58
C ALA A 46 8.48 5.65 15.25
N TYR A 47 8.11 6.47 14.26
CA TYR A 47 7.50 5.97 13.01
C TYR A 47 8.14 6.50 11.73
N LEU A 48 8.20 7.82 11.55
CA LEU A 48 8.54 8.42 10.26
C LEU A 48 10.05 8.35 9.94
N TYR A 49 10.90 8.23 10.95
CA TYR A 49 12.35 8.08 10.80
C TYR A 49 12.75 6.64 10.44
N ASN A 50 12.02 5.64 10.94
CA ASN A 50 12.34 4.23 10.69
C ASN A 50 12.23 3.90 9.19
N ARG A 51 13.27 3.23 8.67
CA ARG A 51 13.46 2.83 7.27
C ARG A 51 13.10 1.35 7.00
N GLU A 52 12.84 0.57 8.04
CA GLU A 52 12.35 -0.80 7.90
C GLU A 52 10.97 -0.82 7.23
N SER A 53 10.62 -1.95 6.61
CA SER A 53 9.29 -2.14 6.02
C SER A 53 8.20 -1.86 7.05
N VAL A 54 7.19 -1.09 6.66
CA VAL A 54 6.05 -0.78 7.54
C VAL A 54 5.14 -1.97 7.77
N LEU A 55 5.12 -2.93 6.85
CA LEU A 55 4.40 -4.19 7.02
C LEU A 55 5.11 -5.01 8.09
N ILE A 56 4.34 -5.66 8.97
CA ILE A 56 4.80 -6.44 10.13
C ILE A 56 5.40 -5.57 11.25
N ASN A 57 6.33 -4.66 10.94
CA ASN A 57 7.07 -3.93 11.97
C ASN A 57 6.28 -2.75 12.58
N SER A 58 5.29 -2.21 11.85
CA SER A 58 4.54 -1.03 12.30
C SER A 58 3.03 -1.11 12.07
N SER A 59 2.59 -1.63 10.92
CA SER A 59 1.18 -1.68 10.56
C SER A 59 0.41 -2.74 11.35
N VAL A 60 -0.74 -2.35 11.90
CA VAL A 60 -1.61 -3.21 12.70
C VAL A 60 -2.83 -3.65 11.88
N ALA A 61 -3.14 -4.93 11.94
CA ALA A 61 -4.30 -5.51 11.26
C ALA A 61 -5.57 -5.40 12.11
N HIS A 62 -6.71 -5.31 11.43
CA HIS A 62 -8.04 -5.35 12.03
C HIS A 62 -8.89 -6.32 11.20
N THR A 63 -9.78 -7.05 11.84
CA THR A 63 -10.68 -8.02 11.18
C THR A 63 -12.12 -7.66 11.43
N ASP A 64 -13.03 -8.27 10.67
CA ASP A 64 -14.45 -8.11 10.89
C ASP A 64 -14.97 -9.02 12.03
N LEU A 65 -16.27 -9.33 11.99
CA LEU A 65 -16.94 -10.13 13.01
C LEU A 65 -16.35 -11.53 13.09
N ILE A 66 -16.37 -12.11 14.28
CA ILE A 66 -15.95 -13.51 14.50
C ILE A 66 -16.82 -14.49 13.68
N GLU A 67 -18.08 -14.12 13.42
CA GLU A 67 -19.02 -14.94 12.64
C GLU A 67 -19.20 -14.42 11.21
N ASN A 68 -19.22 -15.36 10.26
CA ASN A 68 -19.55 -15.07 8.87
C ASN A 68 -21.02 -14.61 8.75
N LYS A 69 -21.21 -13.41 8.20
CA LYS A 69 -22.53 -12.93 7.76
C LYS A 69 -22.65 -13.09 6.23
N PRO A 70 -23.76 -13.68 5.72
CA PRO A 70 -23.92 -13.88 4.29
C PRO A 70 -24.05 -12.54 3.57
N ALA A 71 -23.11 -12.23 2.69
CA ALA A 71 -23.12 -11.06 1.83
C ALA A 71 -22.36 -11.33 0.53
N THR A 72 -22.73 -10.67 -0.55
CA THR A 72 -21.90 -10.66 -1.76
C THR A 72 -20.68 -9.77 -1.54
N ARG A 73 -19.57 -10.07 -2.23
CA ARG A 73 -18.36 -9.24 -2.20
C ARG A 73 -18.65 -7.77 -2.53
N ALA A 74 -19.47 -7.53 -3.55
CA ALA A 74 -19.83 -6.19 -3.99
C ALA A 74 -20.67 -5.44 -2.93
N PHE A 75 -21.64 -6.12 -2.31
CA PHE A 75 -22.43 -5.52 -1.24
C PHE A 75 -21.58 -5.19 -0.02
N ARG A 76 -20.67 -6.09 0.39
CA ARG A 76 -19.75 -5.85 1.51
C ARG A 76 -18.83 -4.66 1.26
N ALA A 77 -18.24 -4.57 0.06
CA ALA A 77 -17.38 -3.46 -0.33
C ALA A 77 -18.15 -2.12 -0.38
N ALA A 78 -19.37 -2.13 -0.93
CA ALA A 78 -20.26 -0.97 -0.95
C ALA A 78 -20.64 -0.51 0.46
N HIS A 79 -20.95 -1.45 1.36
CA HIS A 79 -21.31 -1.17 2.73
C HIS A 79 -20.15 -0.56 3.53
N ILE A 80 -18.93 -1.12 3.40
CA ILE A 80 -17.72 -0.55 4.02
C ILE A 80 -17.49 0.86 3.49
N THR A 81 -17.50 1.03 2.16
CA THR A 81 -17.33 2.35 1.52
C THR A 81 -18.34 3.37 2.04
N TYR A 82 -19.62 2.98 2.14
CA TYR A 82 -20.67 3.85 2.61
C TYR A 82 -20.45 4.31 4.06
N ILE A 83 -20.14 3.37 4.97
CA ILE A 83 -19.91 3.70 6.39
C ILE A 83 -18.66 4.58 6.55
N GLU A 84 -17.56 4.25 5.90
CA GLU A 84 -16.31 5.01 6.03
C GLU A 84 -16.43 6.43 5.48
N VAL A 85 -17.19 6.61 4.39
CA VAL A 85 -17.48 7.95 3.85
C VAL A 85 -18.36 8.77 4.79
N LEU A 86 -19.37 8.15 5.42
CA LEU A 86 -20.17 8.83 6.43
C LEU A 86 -19.31 9.25 7.63
N SER A 87 -18.39 8.39 8.08
CA SER A 87 -17.43 8.70 9.14
C SER A 87 -16.51 9.86 8.74
N HIS A 88 -15.97 9.85 7.52
CA HIS A 88 -15.16 10.94 6.99
C HIS A 88 -15.89 12.29 7.02
N LEU A 89 -17.14 12.31 6.55
CA LEU A 89 -18.00 13.51 6.57
C LEU A 89 -18.35 13.95 8.00
N ALA A 90 -18.59 13.02 8.91
CA ALA A 90 -18.90 13.33 10.30
C ALA A 90 -17.69 13.90 11.05
N ILE A 91 -16.47 13.43 10.75
CA ILE A 91 -15.24 13.99 11.31
C ILE A 91 -15.01 15.40 10.77
N ASP A 92 -15.14 15.59 9.46
CA ASP A 92 -15.00 16.89 8.80
C ASP A 92 -15.99 17.93 9.37
N ARG A 93 -17.26 17.54 9.54
CA ARG A 93 -18.31 18.38 10.12
C ARG A 93 -18.21 18.52 11.64
N GLN A 94 -17.25 17.86 12.29
CA GLN A 94 -17.09 17.81 13.75
C GLN A 94 -18.36 17.29 14.47
N THR A 95 -19.13 16.41 13.82
CA THR A 95 -20.31 15.75 14.39
C THR A 95 -20.04 14.32 14.83
N PHE A 96 -18.82 13.80 14.60
CA PHE A 96 -18.42 12.48 15.04
C PHE A 96 -18.43 12.38 16.57
N LYS A 97 -19.04 11.32 17.12
CA LYS A 97 -19.16 11.16 18.56
C LYS A 97 -17.78 10.94 19.18
N PRO A 98 -17.32 11.79 20.12
CA PRO A 98 -16.00 11.66 20.70
C PRO A 98 -15.91 10.42 21.59
N LEU A 99 -14.76 9.76 21.56
CA LEU A 99 -14.46 8.64 22.45
C LEU A 99 -14.51 9.09 23.92
N GLY A 100 -15.05 8.22 24.77
CA GLY A 100 -15.18 8.50 26.21
C GLY A 100 -16.01 9.75 26.52
N GLY A 101 -16.88 10.21 25.61
CA GLY A 101 -17.67 11.43 25.82
C GLY A 101 -16.85 12.73 25.80
N GLY A 102 -15.67 12.72 25.17
CA GLY A 102 -14.77 13.89 25.10
C GLY A 102 -13.62 13.87 26.11
N LEU A 103 -13.49 12.81 26.90
CA LEU A 103 -12.35 12.63 27.81
C LEU A 103 -11.03 12.36 27.09
N LEU A 104 -11.08 11.91 25.83
CA LEU A 104 -9.91 11.63 25.01
C LEU A 104 -9.76 12.65 23.89
N CYS A 105 -8.52 12.98 23.56
CA CYS A 105 -8.20 13.88 22.46
C CYS A 105 -8.65 13.29 21.12
N ALA A 106 -9.39 14.08 20.33
CA ALA A 106 -9.91 13.69 19.02
C ALA A 106 -8.96 14.01 17.84
N ARG A 107 -7.80 14.65 18.10
CA ARG A 107 -6.88 15.17 17.06
C ARG A 107 -6.33 14.08 16.13
N HIS A 108 -6.33 12.82 16.53
CA HIS A 108 -5.91 11.73 15.66
C HIS A 108 -6.91 11.44 14.53
N TYR A 109 -8.18 11.84 14.66
CA TYR A 109 -9.17 11.63 13.60
C TYR A 109 -8.86 12.43 12.32
N ASP A 110 -8.18 13.56 12.45
CA ASP A 110 -7.69 14.37 11.32
C ASP A 110 -6.69 13.60 10.43
N LYS A 111 -6.18 12.46 10.91
CA LYS A 111 -5.19 11.62 10.23
C LYS A 111 -5.79 10.34 9.64
N MET A 112 -7.10 10.11 9.78
CA MET A 112 -7.73 8.85 9.39
C MET A 112 -8.08 8.76 7.90
N TYR A 113 -8.50 9.88 7.29
CA TYR A 113 -9.05 9.88 5.94
C TYR A 113 -8.27 10.83 5.02
N ALA A 114 -8.07 10.41 3.78
CA ALA A 114 -7.30 11.15 2.77
C ALA A 114 -5.90 11.57 3.23
N VAL A 115 -5.31 10.79 4.14
CA VAL A 115 -3.94 10.95 4.62
C VAL A 115 -3.12 9.76 4.15
N THR A 116 -1.91 10.02 3.65
CA THR A 116 -0.98 8.95 3.27
C THR A 116 0.44 9.31 3.72
N ARG A 117 1.23 8.29 4.06
CA ARG A 117 2.67 8.44 4.31
C ARG A 117 3.38 8.55 2.96
N ILE A 118 4.15 9.61 2.78
CA ILE A 118 4.99 9.83 1.60
C ILE A 118 6.42 9.44 1.99
N PRO A 119 7.04 8.48 1.27
CA PRO A 119 8.42 8.11 1.51
C PRO A 119 9.36 9.25 1.09
N GLU A 120 10.36 9.49 1.92
CA GLU A 120 11.46 10.43 1.64
C GLU A 120 12.79 9.74 1.95
N GLU A 121 13.91 10.32 1.51
CA GLU A 121 15.22 9.69 1.68
C GLU A 121 15.58 9.45 3.16
N GLN A 122 15.34 10.45 4.02
CA GLN A 122 15.73 10.39 5.43
C GLN A 122 14.56 10.23 6.39
N VAL A 123 13.50 11.01 6.21
CA VAL A 123 12.35 11.07 7.13
C VAL A 123 11.07 11.23 6.34
N ASP A 124 10.18 10.26 6.47
CA ASP A 124 8.91 10.28 5.77
C ASP A 124 7.98 11.33 6.38
N TYR A 125 6.89 11.67 5.69
CA TYR A 125 5.90 12.57 6.25
C TYR A 125 4.48 12.13 5.91
N LEU A 126 3.52 12.57 6.72
CA LEU A 126 2.10 12.36 6.45
C LEU A 126 1.58 13.53 5.61
N LYS A 127 1.01 13.22 4.44
CA LYS A 127 0.34 14.19 3.58
C LYS A 127 -1.18 14.04 3.75
N ASN A 128 -1.83 15.07 4.27
CA ASN A 128 -3.28 15.19 4.31
C ASN A 128 -3.78 15.95 3.07
N TYR A 129 -4.73 15.37 2.34
CA TYR A 129 -5.35 15.95 1.14
C TYR A 129 -6.74 16.57 1.39
N GLY A 130 -7.22 16.59 2.64
CA GLY A 130 -8.51 17.16 3.02
C GLY A 130 -9.69 16.25 2.66
N ILE A 131 -10.81 16.84 2.23
CA ILE A 131 -12.01 16.08 1.88
C ILE A 131 -11.85 15.46 0.49
N SER A 132 -11.87 14.12 0.41
CA SER A 132 -11.84 13.40 -0.87
C SER A 132 -13.23 12.98 -1.32
N ARG A 133 -13.48 13.07 -2.62
CA ARG A 133 -14.73 12.64 -3.29
C ARG A 133 -14.64 11.26 -3.93
N HIS A 134 -13.55 10.53 -3.68
CA HIS A 134 -13.33 9.20 -4.25
C HIS A 134 -12.55 8.30 -3.30
N ILE A 135 -12.70 7.00 -3.51
CA ILE A 135 -11.80 5.96 -2.98
C ILE A 135 -11.03 5.32 -4.14
N VAL A 136 -10.04 4.51 -3.78
CA VAL A 136 -9.31 3.65 -4.72
C VAL A 136 -9.62 2.21 -4.39
N MET A 137 -10.00 1.42 -5.41
CA MET A 137 -10.19 -0.02 -5.29
C MET A 137 -9.07 -0.73 -6.04
N LEU A 138 -8.39 -1.67 -5.39
CA LEU A 138 -7.45 -2.58 -6.03
C LEU A 138 -8.17 -3.91 -6.30
N HIS A 139 -8.23 -4.35 -7.55
CA HIS A 139 -8.76 -5.67 -7.90
C HIS A 139 -7.88 -6.32 -8.97
N ASN A 140 -7.33 -7.50 -8.69
CA ASN A 140 -6.44 -8.26 -9.57
C ASN A 140 -5.27 -7.42 -10.12
N GLY A 141 -4.61 -6.65 -9.26
CA GLY A 141 -3.48 -5.79 -9.64
C GLY A 141 -3.87 -4.42 -10.24
N ILE A 142 -5.17 -4.17 -10.45
CA ILE A 142 -5.64 -2.98 -11.15
C ILE A 142 -6.24 -1.99 -10.15
N LEU A 143 -5.77 -0.75 -10.20
CA LEU A 143 -6.30 0.35 -9.40
C LEU A 143 -7.42 1.07 -10.14
N PHE A 144 -8.59 1.15 -9.51
CA PHE A 144 -9.76 1.85 -10.02
C PHE A 144 -10.06 3.05 -9.13
N LYS A 145 -10.27 4.21 -9.75
CA LYS A 145 -10.83 5.38 -9.06
C LYS A 145 -12.34 5.20 -8.96
N VAL A 146 -12.89 5.31 -7.76
CA VAL A 146 -14.32 5.12 -7.51
C VAL A 146 -14.86 6.38 -6.87
N GLN A 147 -15.69 7.13 -7.59
CA GLN A 147 -16.36 8.29 -7.02
C GLN A 147 -17.34 7.83 -5.94
N ILE A 148 -17.52 8.61 -4.87
CA ILE A 148 -18.45 8.27 -3.76
C ILE A 148 -19.66 9.20 -3.71
N CYS A 149 -19.63 10.27 -4.49
CA CYS A 149 -20.74 11.19 -4.70
C CYS A 149 -20.89 11.56 -6.17
N ASP A 150 -22.08 11.98 -6.54
CA ASP A 150 -22.36 12.54 -7.86
C ASP A 150 -21.78 13.95 -8.02
N ASN A 151 -22.05 14.58 -9.18
CA ASN A 151 -21.57 15.92 -9.49
C ASN A 151 -22.19 17.01 -8.59
N GLU A 152 -23.35 16.75 -8.01
CA GLU A 152 -24.07 17.65 -7.09
C GLU A 152 -23.65 17.44 -5.62
N ASN A 153 -22.70 16.53 -5.37
CA ASN A 153 -22.22 16.10 -4.06
C ASN A 153 -23.23 15.27 -3.25
N ASN A 154 -24.23 14.67 -3.90
CA ASN A 154 -25.06 13.67 -3.24
C ASN A 154 -24.29 12.37 -3.18
N MET A 155 -24.21 11.79 -1.98
CA MET A 155 -23.55 10.51 -1.76
C MET A 155 -24.33 9.38 -2.41
N TYR A 156 -23.62 8.44 -3.04
CA TYR A 156 -24.26 7.26 -3.60
C TYR A 156 -24.75 6.29 -2.52
N SER A 157 -25.92 5.68 -2.74
CA SER A 157 -26.47 4.65 -1.85
C SER A 157 -25.68 3.35 -1.95
N ILE A 158 -25.84 2.46 -0.97
CA ILE A 158 -25.20 1.14 -0.96
C ILE A 158 -25.57 0.35 -2.24
N GLU A 159 -26.83 0.41 -2.69
CA GLU A 159 -27.29 -0.27 -3.89
C GLU A 159 -26.66 0.29 -5.16
N GLN A 160 -26.36 1.60 -5.20
CA GLN A 160 -25.66 2.22 -6.32
C GLN A 160 -24.18 1.80 -6.32
N LEU A 161 -23.52 1.87 -5.16
CA LEU A 161 -22.14 1.46 -4.96
C LEU A 161 -21.92 -0.03 -5.26
N ALA A 162 -22.88 -0.90 -4.92
CA ALA A 162 -22.75 -2.35 -5.09
C ALA A 162 -22.85 -2.83 -6.56
N LYS A 163 -23.25 -1.96 -7.50
CA LYS A 163 -23.37 -2.36 -8.91
C LYS A 163 -22.01 -2.42 -9.56
N ARG A 164 -21.69 -3.52 -10.26
CA ARG A 164 -20.43 -3.69 -11.02
C ARG A 164 -20.11 -2.49 -11.93
N ARG A 165 -21.13 -1.95 -12.61
CA ARG A 165 -21.01 -0.79 -13.49
C ARG A 165 -20.44 0.44 -12.77
N PHE A 166 -20.75 0.60 -11.49
CA PHE A 166 -20.29 1.72 -10.70
C PHE A 166 -18.76 1.75 -10.59
N PHE A 167 -18.15 0.58 -10.38
CA PHE A 167 -16.71 0.43 -10.31
C PHE A 167 -16.02 0.53 -11.68
N LEU A 168 -16.64 0.00 -12.73
CA LEU A 168 -16.01 -0.15 -14.05
C LEU A 168 -16.33 0.95 -15.06
N GLU A 169 -17.49 1.61 -14.98
CA GLU A 169 -17.95 2.60 -15.98
C GLU A 169 -17.53 4.04 -15.64
N ASN A 170 -16.63 4.25 -14.67
CA ASN A 170 -16.06 5.56 -14.39
C ASN A 170 -15.26 6.07 -15.62
N PRO A 171 -15.50 7.30 -16.12
CA PRO A 171 -14.77 7.85 -17.27
C PRO A 171 -13.25 7.85 -17.11
N VAL A 172 -12.75 8.05 -15.88
CA VAL A 172 -11.32 7.99 -15.56
C VAL A 172 -10.81 6.56 -15.72
N ASN A 173 -11.54 5.57 -15.18
CA ASN A 173 -11.17 4.16 -15.32
C ASN A 173 -11.22 3.73 -16.78
N ARG A 174 -12.21 4.20 -17.56
CA ARG A 174 -12.28 3.94 -19.00
C ARG A 174 -11.04 4.47 -19.73
N LYS A 175 -10.58 5.68 -19.41
CA LYS A 175 -9.36 6.23 -20.01
C LYS A 175 -8.12 5.42 -19.64
N THR A 176 -7.98 5.03 -18.38
CA THR A 176 -6.87 4.17 -17.93
C THR A 176 -6.92 2.78 -18.58
N LEU A 177 -8.10 2.16 -18.65
CA LEU A 177 -8.32 0.90 -19.34
C LEU A 177 -7.99 1.03 -20.82
N GLN A 178 -8.38 2.13 -21.48
CA GLN A 178 -8.01 2.38 -22.86
C GLN A 178 -6.48 2.43 -23.05
N TRP A 179 -5.73 3.06 -22.14
CA TRP A 179 -4.26 3.03 -22.19
C TRP A 179 -3.69 1.62 -22.03
N ILE A 180 -4.24 0.84 -21.09
CA ILE A 180 -3.87 -0.56 -20.85
C ILE A 180 -4.17 -1.42 -22.09
N GLU A 181 -5.39 -1.37 -22.61
CA GLU A 181 -5.87 -2.14 -23.75
C GLU A 181 -5.10 -1.79 -25.02
N SER A 182 -4.80 -0.51 -25.24
CA SER A 182 -4.06 -0.03 -26.44
C SER A 182 -2.54 -0.11 -26.35
N ALA A 183 -1.96 -0.44 -25.19
CA ALA A 183 -0.51 -0.64 -25.05
C ALA A 183 0.02 -1.70 -26.03
N VAL A 184 1.28 -1.63 -26.45
CA VAL A 184 1.83 -2.62 -27.39
C VAL A 184 1.97 -4.00 -26.73
N PHE A 185 2.49 -4.02 -25.51
CA PHE A 185 2.63 -5.20 -24.65
C PHE A 185 2.67 -4.74 -23.18
N PHE A 186 2.61 -5.69 -22.26
CA PHE A 186 2.82 -5.45 -20.83
C PHE A 186 4.25 -5.82 -20.45
N LEU A 187 4.97 -4.92 -19.78
CA LEU A 187 6.29 -5.18 -19.22
C LEU A 187 6.20 -5.17 -17.70
N ILE A 188 6.69 -6.22 -17.05
CA ILE A 188 6.57 -6.44 -15.62
C ILE A 188 7.96 -6.62 -15.02
N PHE A 189 8.27 -5.85 -13.99
CA PHE A 189 9.43 -6.09 -13.14
C PHE A 189 9.05 -7.02 -11.99
N ASP A 190 9.81 -8.08 -11.83
CA ASP A 190 9.66 -9.06 -10.74
C ASP A 190 10.86 -8.94 -9.79
N ASP A 191 10.60 -8.91 -8.49
CA ASP A 191 11.65 -8.64 -7.50
C ASP A 191 12.48 -9.88 -7.14
N ALA A 192 12.11 -11.06 -7.67
CA ALA A 192 12.87 -12.30 -7.47
C ALA A 192 14.31 -12.19 -8.02
N ASP A 193 15.30 -12.68 -7.26
CA ASP A 193 16.72 -12.68 -7.64
C ASP A 193 17.33 -14.09 -7.75
N ASP A 194 16.51 -15.12 -7.63
CA ASP A 194 16.91 -16.53 -7.62
C ASP A 194 16.52 -17.29 -8.90
N TYR A 195 15.90 -16.65 -9.89
CA TYR A 195 15.54 -17.31 -11.15
C TYR A 195 16.75 -17.84 -11.89
N GLY A 196 16.70 -19.11 -12.29
CA GLY A 196 17.92 -19.83 -12.56
C GLY A 196 17.72 -21.15 -13.28
N TYR A 197 18.84 -21.84 -13.47
CA TYR A 197 18.88 -23.28 -13.66
C TYR A 197 20.03 -23.77 -12.78
N ASP A 198 19.74 -24.73 -11.91
CA ASP A 198 20.71 -25.44 -11.10
C ASP A 198 20.45 -26.94 -11.26
N GLN A 199 21.51 -27.72 -11.46
CA GLN A 199 21.41 -29.16 -11.63
C GLN A 199 21.19 -29.87 -10.29
N ASP A 200 21.69 -29.29 -9.19
CA ASP A 200 21.57 -29.84 -7.84
C ASP A 200 20.23 -29.43 -7.17
N ASP A 201 19.60 -28.35 -7.65
CA ASP A 201 18.28 -27.87 -7.21
C ASP A 201 17.32 -27.57 -8.39
N PRO A 202 16.56 -28.58 -8.85
CA PRO A 202 15.59 -28.42 -9.93
C PRO A 202 14.39 -27.50 -9.60
N ASP A 203 14.15 -27.20 -8.33
CA ASP A 203 13.00 -26.36 -7.93
C ASP A 203 13.22 -24.91 -8.36
N ILE A 204 14.47 -24.45 -8.47
CA ILE A 204 14.81 -23.12 -8.97
C ILE A 204 14.23 -22.90 -10.37
N PHE A 205 14.48 -23.83 -11.28
CA PHE A 205 13.98 -23.74 -12.65
C PHE A 205 12.46 -23.90 -12.71
N SER A 206 11.90 -24.81 -11.92
CA SER A 206 10.45 -25.04 -11.84
C SER A 206 9.69 -23.81 -11.33
N ASN A 207 10.23 -23.14 -10.29
CA ASN A 207 9.67 -21.91 -9.74
C ASN A 207 9.76 -20.76 -10.75
N PHE A 208 10.89 -20.64 -11.46
CA PHE A 208 11.05 -19.67 -12.54
C PHE A 208 9.97 -19.86 -13.62
N LEU A 209 9.82 -21.08 -14.18
CA LEU A 209 8.82 -21.37 -15.20
C LEU A 209 7.38 -21.16 -14.71
N ARG A 210 7.07 -21.59 -13.48
CA ARG A 210 5.73 -21.39 -12.88
C ARG A 210 5.40 -19.89 -12.80
N ASN A 211 6.35 -19.07 -12.34
CA ASN A 211 6.12 -17.64 -12.23
C ASN A 211 6.02 -16.95 -13.59
N MET A 212 6.76 -17.42 -14.60
CA MET A 212 6.57 -16.94 -15.97
C MET A 212 5.14 -17.22 -16.45
N LEU A 213 4.62 -18.44 -16.22
CA LEU A 213 3.31 -18.87 -16.70
C LEU A 213 2.11 -18.18 -16.02
N THR A 214 2.13 -18.00 -14.70
CA THR A 214 0.95 -17.51 -13.98
C THR A 214 1.18 -16.25 -13.16
N GLY A 215 2.44 -15.91 -12.88
CA GLY A 215 2.77 -14.95 -11.82
C GLY A 215 2.16 -15.34 -10.47
N ASN A 216 1.89 -14.33 -9.64
CA ASN A 216 1.20 -14.47 -8.34
C ASN A 216 -0.25 -13.95 -8.38
N GLY A 217 -0.78 -13.64 -9.58
CA GLY A 217 -2.12 -13.10 -9.78
C GLY A 217 -2.30 -11.61 -9.47
N SER A 218 -1.23 -10.88 -9.09
CA SER A 218 -1.30 -9.46 -8.75
C SER A 218 -0.58 -8.53 -9.74
N ASN A 219 0.26 -9.08 -10.62
CA ASN A 219 1.17 -8.33 -11.48
C ASN A 219 1.15 -8.82 -12.94
N ARG A 220 0.01 -9.35 -13.41
CA ARG A 220 -0.18 -9.81 -14.80
C ARG A 220 -1.50 -9.27 -15.34
N TRP A 221 -1.52 -8.90 -16.62
CA TRP A 221 -2.77 -8.64 -17.33
C TRP A 221 -2.98 -9.76 -18.36
N ALA A 222 -3.69 -10.81 -17.95
CA ALA A 222 -3.83 -12.03 -18.74
C ALA A 222 -4.53 -11.82 -20.09
N ASP A 223 -5.40 -10.80 -20.20
CA ASP A 223 -6.08 -10.48 -21.47
C ASP A 223 -5.17 -9.71 -22.46
N LYS A 224 -3.90 -9.45 -22.11
CA LYS A 224 -2.96 -8.76 -22.98
C LYS A 224 -2.28 -9.79 -23.86
N SER A 225 -2.22 -9.49 -25.14
CA SER A 225 -1.54 -10.30 -26.16
C SER A 225 -0.17 -10.81 -25.71
N LEU A 226 0.68 -9.91 -25.21
CA LEU A 226 2.05 -10.19 -24.78
C LEU A 226 2.30 -9.58 -23.40
N ASN A 227 2.72 -10.42 -22.44
CA ASN A 227 3.27 -10.01 -21.15
C ASN A 227 4.74 -10.45 -21.08
N TYR A 228 5.65 -9.50 -20.91
CA TYR A 228 7.08 -9.74 -20.67
C TYR A 228 7.42 -9.47 -19.21
N ILE A 229 8.28 -10.31 -18.65
CA ILE A 229 8.68 -10.29 -17.25
C ILE A 229 10.19 -10.19 -17.21
N VAL A 230 10.72 -9.30 -16.37
CA VAL A 230 12.15 -9.15 -16.11
C VAL A 230 12.36 -9.16 -14.61
N SER A 231 13.15 -10.12 -14.11
CA SER A 231 13.45 -10.27 -12.69
C SER A 231 14.63 -9.39 -12.26
N LYS A 232 14.84 -9.27 -10.95
CA LYS A 232 15.94 -8.50 -10.35
C LYS A 232 17.33 -9.01 -10.75
N ASN A 233 17.48 -10.32 -10.98
CA ASN A 233 18.70 -10.92 -11.53
C ASN A 233 18.75 -10.90 -13.07
N ALA A 234 17.95 -10.05 -13.71
CA ALA A 234 17.84 -9.83 -15.15
C ALA A 234 17.37 -11.03 -15.99
N ARG A 235 16.90 -12.10 -15.34
CA ARG A 235 16.25 -13.22 -16.05
C ARG A 235 14.90 -12.74 -16.58
N CYS A 236 14.58 -13.15 -17.79
CA CYS A 236 13.37 -12.70 -18.47
C CYS A 236 12.55 -13.87 -19.02
N GLY A 237 11.28 -13.58 -19.29
CA GLY A 237 10.33 -14.51 -19.88
C GLY A 237 8.99 -13.81 -20.06
N GLY A 238 7.90 -14.58 -20.12
CA GLY A 238 6.60 -13.99 -20.37
C GLY A 238 5.46 -14.97 -20.50
N THR A 239 4.26 -14.43 -20.69
CA THR A 239 3.06 -15.14 -21.10
C THR A 239 2.41 -14.46 -22.27
N THR A 240 1.73 -15.25 -23.09
CA THR A 240 0.97 -14.76 -24.22
C THR A 240 -0.49 -15.19 -24.07
N GLU A 241 -1.39 -14.33 -24.55
CA GLU A 241 -2.80 -14.68 -24.67
C GLU A 241 -2.97 -15.51 -25.95
N HIS A 242 -3.50 -16.73 -25.84
CA HIS A 242 -3.43 -17.72 -26.93
C HIS A 242 -4.47 -17.46 -28.04
N SER A 243 -5.52 -16.67 -27.81
CA SER A 243 -6.57 -16.48 -28.83
C SER A 243 -6.11 -15.71 -30.06
N ILE A 244 -4.96 -15.01 -30.01
CA ILE A 244 -4.47 -14.16 -31.09
C ILE A 244 -3.54 -14.87 -32.09
N ALA A 245 -2.90 -15.98 -31.72
CA ALA A 245 -1.92 -16.69 -32.54
C ALA A 245 -1.60 -18.09 -31.99
N ASP A 246 -0.98 -18.93 -32.81
CA ASP A 246 -0.43 -20.21 -32.41
C ASP A 246 1.01 -20.05 -31.83
N GLY A 247 1.55 -21.13 -31.27
CA GLY A 247 2.86 -21.12 -30.61
C GLY A 247 4.01 -20.70 -31.54
N SER A 248 3.95 -21.06 -32.82
CA SER A 248 4.99 -20.76 -33.81
C SER A 248 5.28 -19.27 -33.98
N GLU A 249 4.24 -18.44 -33.95
CA GLU A 249 4.32 -17.00 -34.11
C GLU A 249 4.98 -16.36 -32.88
N PHE A 250 4.62 -16.84 -31.69
CA PHE A 250 5.23 -16.38 -30.44
C PHE A 250 6.71 -16.79 -30.35
N ASP A 251 7.02 -18.04 -30.72
CA ASP A 251 8.39 -18.55 -30.74
C ASP A 251 9.26 -17.73 -31.69
N HIS A 252 8.77 -17.40 -32.89
CA HIS A 252 9.52 -16.59 -33.84
C HIS A 252 9.83 -15.16 -33.32
N ILE A 253 8.91 -14.54 -32.59
CA ILE A 253 9.15 -13.24 -31.93
C ILE A 253 10.20 -13.40 -30.83
N LEU A 254 10.09 -14.46 -30.02
CA LEU A 254 11.02 -14.72 -28.92
C LEU A 254 12.43 -15.06 -29.42
N GLU A 255 12.56 -15.82 -30.51
CA GLU A 255 13.84 -16.13 -31.15
C GLU A 255 14.59 -14.85 -31.57
N ASN A 256 13.88 -13.89 -32.16
CA ASN A 256 14.47 -12.60 -32.52
C ASN A 256 14.96 -11.84 -31.29
N PHE A 257 14.18 -11.85 -30.21
CA PHE A 257 14.57 -11.27 -28.93
C PHE A 257 15.83 -11.92 -28.35
N VAL A 258 15.83 -13.25 -28.21
CA VAL A 258 16.98 -14.00 -27.67
C VAL A 258 18.22 -13.80 -28.54
N TYR A 259 18.08 -13.82 -29.87
CA TYR A 259 19.19 -13.56 -30.79
C TYR A 259 19.79 -12.17 -30.58
N LEU A 260 18.96 -11.13 -30.51
CA LEU A 260 19.43 -9.76 -30.29
C LEU A 260 20.08 -9.59 -28.90
N ASP A 261 19.54 -10.23 -27.87
CA ASP A 261 20.10 -10.21 -26.52
C ASP A 261 21.54 -10.75 -26.50
N THR A 262 21.85 -11.82 -27.25
CA THR A 262 23.23 -12.33 -27.36
C THR A 262 24.21 -11.34 -27.99
N GLN A 263 23.73 -10.36 -28.75
CA GLN A 263 24.57 -9.34 -29.39
C GLN A 263 24.79 -8.12 -28.48
N VAL A 264 23.80 -7.79 -27.65
CA VAL A 264 23.75 -6.57 -26.83
C VAL A 264 24.32 -6.81 -25.43
N LEU A 265 23.97 -7.94 -24.80
CA LEU A 265 24.42 -8.32 -23.47
C LEU A 265 25.79 -9.02 -23.59
N LYS A 266 26.87 -8.23 -23.53
CA LYS A 266 28.26 -8.70 -23.50
C LYS A 266 28.84 -8.69 -22.10
#